data_AF-A0A349JY34-F1
#
_entry.id   AF-A0A349JY34-F1
#
_cell.length_a   1.000
_cell.length_b   1.000
_cell.length_c   1.000
_cell.angle_alpha   90.00
_cell.angle_beta   90.00
_cell.angle_gamma   90.00
#
_symmetry.space_group_name_H-M   'P 1'
#
loop_
_entity.id
_entity.type
_entity.pdbx_description
1 polymer ?
#
loop_
_entity_poly.entity_id
_entity_poly.type
_entity_poly.pdbx_seq_one_letter_code
_entity_poly.pdbx_strand_id
1 'polypeptide(L)'
;MSVETNLRELYGVDEKPEAFNYVSITVSSPDVIRSWSRGEVKNPETINYRTFKPEKGGLFCERIFGPTRDWECACGKYKRIKHKGVICDRCGVEVTLSRVRRERMG
;
A
#
# COMPACT_ATOMS: atom_id res chain seq x y z
N MET A 1 -22.76 -2.73 -11.42
CA MET A 1 -21.92 -3.15 -10.27
C MET A 1 -22.85 -3.34 -9.08
N SER A 2 -23.01 -4.57 -8.58
CA SER A 2 -24.01 -4.90 -7.54
C SER A 2 -23.59 -4.31 -6.19
N VAL A 3 -24.59 -4.03 -5.35
CA VAL A 3 -24.42 -3.48 -3.99
C VAL A 3 -23.52 -4.39 -3.12
N GLU A 4 -23.60 -5.70 -3.35
CA GLU A 4 -22.81 -6.72 -2.67
C GLU A 4 -21.31 -6.66 -3.00
N THR A 5 -20.94 -6.32 -4.24
CA THR A 5 -19.53 -6.15 -4.63
C THR A 5 -18.91 -4.94 -3.91
N ASN A 6 -19.66 -3.84 -3.80
CA ASN A 6 -19.23 -2.67 -3.03
C ASN A 6 -19.04 -2.98 -1.54
N LEU A 7 -19.94 -3.79 -0.95
CA LEU A 7 -19.86 -4.18 0.46
C LEU A 7 -18.62 -5.05 0.74
N ARG A 8 -18.30 -6.00 -0.14
CA ARG A 8 -17.10 -6.85 -0.02
C ARG A 8 -15.80 -6.06 -0.12
N GLU A 9 -15.73 -5.12 -1.06
CA GLU A 9 -14.60 -4.21 -1.19
C GLU A 9 -14.45 -3.25 0.02
N LEU A 10 -15.58 -2.83 0.61
CA LEU A 10 -15.62 -2.02 1.83
C LEU A 10 -15.08 -2.77 3.06
N TYR A 11 -15.38 -4.07 3.18
CA TYR A 11 -14.89 -4.93 4.26
C TYR A 11 -13.51 -5.56 3.99
N GLY A 12 -12.90 -5.30 2.83
CA GLY A 12 -11.58 -5.85 2.48
C GLY A 12 -11.57 -7.38 2.41
N VAL A 13 -12.69 -7.98 1.99
CA VAL A 13 -12.75 -9.42 1.71
C VAL A 13 -12.09 -9.63 0.35
N ASP A 14 -10.77 -9.85 0.34
CA ASP A 14 -10.08 -10.30 -0.86
C ASP A 14 -10.75 -11.57 -1.38
N GLU A 15 -10.99 -11.65 -2.67
CA GLU A 15 -11.40 -12.90 -3.30
C GLU A 15 -10.40 -13.98 -2.87
N LYS A 16 -10.92 -15.08 -2.31
CA LYS A 16 -10.07 -16.23 -1.97
C LYS A 16 -9.32 -16.60 -3.25
N PRO A 17 -7.97 -16.57 -3.25
CA PRO A 17 -7.24 -17.04 -4.41
C PRO A 17 -7.65 -18.49 -4.68
N GLU A 18 -7.79 -18.84 -5.95
CA GLU A 18 -8.05 -20.22 -6.35
C GLU A 18 -7.03 -21.16 -5.70
N ALA A 19 -7.49 -22.32 -5.24
CA ALA A 19 -6.61 -23.27 -4.57
C ALA A 19 -5.51 -23.75 -5.54
N PHE A 20 -4.25 -23.56 -5.16
CA PHE A 20 -3.11 -24.09 -5.90
C PHE A 20 -2.72 -25.46 -5.36
N ASN A 21 -2.33 -26.38 -6.26
CA ASN A 21 -1.95 -27.76 -5.90
C ASN A 21 -0.45 -27.94 -5.65
N TYR A 22 0.39 -27.01 -6.15
CA TYR A 22 1.86 -27.11 -6.12
C TYR A 22 2.51 -25.77 -5.79
N VAL A 23 3.67 -25.80 -5.13
CA VAL A 23 4.50 -24.63 -4.81
C VAL A 23 5.93 -24.91 -5.24
N SER A 24 6.57 -23.93 -5.87
CA SER A 24 7.98 -23.99 -6.30
C SER A 24 8.77 -22.82 -5.74
N ILE A 25 10.06 -23.05 -5.47
CA ILE A 25 11.02 -22.01 -5.09
C ILE A 25 12.11 -21.88 -6.16
N THR A 26 12.43 -20.65 -6.55
CA THR A 26 13.43 -20.35 -7.58
C THR A 26 14.22 -19.10 -7.22
N VAL A 27 15.44 -18.97 -7.74
CA VAL A 27 16.22 -17.73 -7.62
C VAL A 27 15.56 -16.65 -8.48
N SER A 28 15.36 -15.46 -7.90
CA SER A 28 14.75 -14.33 -8.59
C SER A 28 15.81 -13.48 -9.28
N SER A 29 15.53 -13.04 -10.52
CA SER A 29 16.40 -12.09 -11.22
C SER A 29 16.22 -10.67 -10.68
N PRO A 30 17.20 -9.76 -10.89
CA PRO A 30 17.06 -8.36 -10.50
C PRO A 30 15.81 -7.68 -11.07
N ASP A 31 15.40 -8.05 -12.29
CA ASP A 31 14.22 -7.47 -12.94
C ASP A 31 12.92 -7.96 -12.29
N VAL A 32 12.87 -9.22 -11.88
CA VAL A 32 11.74 -9.77 -11.13
C VAL A 32 11.60 -9.07 -9.78
N ILE A 33 12.70 -8.84 -9.06
CA ILE A 33 12.68 -8.12 -7.78
C ILE A 33 12.15 -6.69 -7.97
N ARG A 34 12.60 -5.98 -9.01
CA ARG A 34 12.09 -4.65 -9.35
C ARG A 34 10.61 -4.64 -9.72
N SER A 35 10.12 -5.72 -10.35
CA SER A 35 8.70 -5.83 -10.71
C SER A 35 7.76 -5.95 -9.51
N TRP A 36 8.25 -6.47 -8.38
CA TRP A 36 7.48 -6.57 -7.13
C TRP A 36 7.48 -5.27 -6.33
N SER A 37 8.56 -4.49 -6.44
CA SER A 37 8.71 -3.22 -5.73
C SER A 37 7.71 -2.17 -6.23
N ARG A 38 7.09 -1.45 -5.29
CA ARG A 38 6.24 -0.28 -5.55
C ARG A 38 7.02 1.04 -5.49
N GLY A 39 8.32 1.00 -5.19
CA GLY A 39 9.19 2.16 -5.16
C GLY A 39 10.42 1.98 -4.29
N GLU A 40 11.47 2.73 -4.59
CA GLU A 40 12.78 2.62 -3.95
C GLU A 40 12.86 3.34 -2.60
N VAL A 41 13.40 2.65 -1.59
CA VAL A 41 13.79 3.25 -0.29
C VAL A 41 15.18 3.87 -0.42
N LYS A 42 15.29 5.16 -0.10
CA LYS A 42 16.54 5.93 -0.24
C LYS A 42 17.22 6.22 1.09
N ASN A 43 16.44 6.32 2.16
CA ASN A 43 16.91 6.71 3.48
C ASN A 43 16.69 5.57 4.48
N PRO A 44 17.59 5.39 5.46
CA PRO A 44 17.42 4.40 6.52
C PRO A 44 16.39 4.83 7.58
N GLU A 45 15.87 6.05 7.50
CA GLU A 45 14.94 6.62 8.47
C GLU A 45 13.62 5.84 8.54
N THR A 46 13.05 5.76 9.74
CA THR A 46 11.83 4.98 10.00
C THR A 46 10.63 5.88 10.23
N ILE A 47 10.54 6.45 11.43
CA ILE A 47 9.47 7.33 11.88
C ILE A 47 10.05 8.57 12.55
N ASN A 48 9.32 9.66 12.45
CA ASN A 48 9.67 10.90 13.13
C ASN A 48 9.46 10.76 14.65
N TYR A 49 10.46 11.13 15.44
CA TYR A 49 10.42 10.99 16.91
C TYR A 49 9.34 11.82 17.61
N ARG A 50 8.90 12.97 17.04
CA ARG A 50 7.86 13.82 17.64
C ARG A 50 6.48 13.51 17.12
N THR A 51 6.36 13.38 15.80
CA THR A 51 5.04 13.26 15.15
C THR A 51 4.59 11.82 14.98
N PHE A 52 5.49 10.85 15.19
CA PHE A 52 5.30 9.42 14.92
C PHE A 52 4.84 9.13 13.48
N LYS A 53 5.04 10.08 12.57
CA LYS A 53 4.72 9.92 11.15
C LYS A 53 5.89 9.23 10.44
N PRO A 54 5.62 8.32 9.49
CA PRO A 54 6.68 7.74 8.66
C PRO A 54 7.44 8.80 7.88
N GLU A 55 8.76 8.63 7.80
CA GLU A 55 9.61 9.54 7.03
C GLU A 55 9.49 9.31 5.52
N LYS A 56 9.59 10.37 4.73
CA LYS A 56 9.48 10.28 3.26
C LYS A 56 10.75 9.64 2.68
N GLY A 57 10.57 8.58 1.89
CA GLY A 57 11.67 7.81 1.33
C GLY A 57 12.40 6.91 2.32
N GLY A 58 11.89 6.81 3.56
CA GLY A 58 12.36 5.90 4.58
C GLY A 58 11.75 4.50 4.50
N LEU A 59 12.14 3.63 5.43
CA LEU A 59 11.72 2.23 5.51
C LEU A 59 10.20 2.04 5.69
N PHE A 60 9.49 3.05 6.22
CA PHE A 60 8.04 2.98 6.42
C PHE A 60 7.25 3.92 5.50
N CYS A 61 7.88 4.44 4.44
CA CYS A 61 7.30 5.48 3.59
C CYS A 61 5.92 5.10 3.04
N GLU A 62 4.92 5.92 3.33
CA GLU A 62 3.52 5.68 2.92
C GLU A 62 3.31 5.73 1.41
N ARG A 63 4.22 6.33 0.65
CA ARG A 63 4.16 6.36 -0.81
C ARG A 63 4.47 4.99 -1.44
N ILE A 64 5.40 4.24 -0.84
CA ILE A 64 5.85 2.94 -1.33
C ILE A 64 4.89 1.86 -0.83
N PHE A 65 4.72 1.79 0.49
CA PHE A 65 3.99 0.71 1.14
C PHE A 65 2.49 0.97 1.25
N GLY A 66 2.03 2.22 1.11
CA GLY A 66 0.62 2.60 1.25
C GLY A 66 0.31 3.35 2.56
N PRO A 67 -0.93 3.84 2.72
CA PRO A 67 -1.30 4.77 3.79
C PRO A 67 -1.33 4.12 5.17
N THR A 68 -1.02 4.87 6.23
CA THR A 68 -1.11 4.37 7.62
C THR A 68 -2.56 4.22 8.09
N ARG A 69 -3.49 4.97 7.49
CA ARG A 69 -4.92 4.99 7.82
C ARG A 69 -5.77 4.65 6.62
N ASP A 70 -6.86 3.93 6.86
CA ASP A 70 -7.77 3.54 5.79
C ASP A 70 -8.39 4.77 5.11
N TRP A 71 -8.32 4.80 3.79
CA TRP A 71 -8.95 5.83 2.96
C TRP A 71 -8.50 7.27 3.29
N GLU A 72 -7.29 7.45 3.84
CA GLU A 72 -6.71 8.76 4.17
C GLU A 72 -5.25 8.84 3.69
N CYS A 73 -4.92 9.93 3.01
CA CYS A 73 -3.53 10.22 2.63
C CYS A 73 -2.74 10.87 3.78
N ALA A 74 -1.41 10.76 3.76
CA ALA A 74 -0.50 11.29 4.79
C ALA A 74 -0.74 12.75 5.22
N CYS A 75 -1.04 13.62 4.26
CA CYS A 75 -1.20 15.06 4.48
C CYS A 75 -2.64 15.45 4.86
N GLY A 76 -3.59 14.53 4.79
CA GLY A 76 -4.99 14.77 5.11
C GLY A 76 -5.78 15.57 4.07
N LYS A 77 -5.23 15.87 2.87
CA LYS A 77 -5.98 16.47 1.74
C LYS A 77 -7.04 15.47 1.24
N TYR A 78 -6.54 14.28 0.88
CA TYR A 78 -7.22 13.02 0.59
C TYR A 78 -7.91 12.38 1.81
N LYS A 79 -9.24 12.43 1.99
CA LYS A 79 -9.94 11.71 3.07
C LYS A 79 -11.25 11.03 2.64
N ARG A 80 -11.54 9.89 3.29
CA ARG A 80 -12.74 9.05 3.12
C ARG A 80 -12.76 8.31 1.77
N ILE A 81 -13.66 7.33 1.69
CA ILE A 81 -13.75 6.40 0.55
C ILE A 81 -14.07 7.06 -0.80
N LYS A 82 -14.61 8.29 -0.79
CA LYS A 82 -14.90 9.07 -2.01
C LYS A 82 -13.67 9.32 -2.90
N HIS A 83 -12.46 9.24 -2.34
CA HIS A 83 -11.20 9.44 -3.05
C HIS A 83 -10.43 8.13 -3.25
N LYS A 84 -11.11 6.97 -3.17
CA LYS A 84 -10.52 5.64 -3.42
C LYS A 84 -9.72 5.63 -4.73
N GLY A 85 -8.47 5.16 -4.65
CA GLY A 85 -7.56 5.05 -5.79
C GLY A 85 -6.91 6.36 -6.25
N VAL A 86 -7.23 7.51 -5.63
CA VAL A 86 -6.60 8.79 -5.97
C VAL A 86 -5.22 8.87 -5.31
N ILE A 87 -4.21 9.21 -6.11
CA ILE A 87 -2.86 9.52 -5.62
C ILE A 87 -2.80 10.99 -5.23
N CYS A 88 -2.33 11.29 -4.02
CA CYS A 88 -2.33 12.67 -3.55
C CYS A 88 -1.20 13.51 -4.18
N ASP A 89 -1.53 14.63 -4.83
CA ASP A 89 -0.53 15.52 -5.46
C ASP A 89 0.51 16.11 -4.47
N ARG A 90 0.16 16.23 -3.17
CA ARG A 90 1.04 16.84 -2.16
C ARG A 90 1.97 15.84 -1.50
N CYS A 91 1.50 14.63 -1.19
CA CYS A 91 2.30 13.61 -0.48
C CYS A 91 2.62 12.37 -1.31
N GLY A 92 2.03 12.21 -2.49
CA GLY A 92 2.19 11.04 -3.36
C GLY A 92 1.57 9.75 -2.82
N VAL A 93 0.83 9.81 -1.71
CA VAL A 93 0.21 8.63 -1.10
C VAL A 93 -1.12 8.34 -1.77
N GLU A 94 -1.29 7.09 -2.18
CA GLU A 94 -2.53 6.55 -2.72
C GLU A 94 -3.57 6.35 -1.61
N VAL A 95 -4.79 6.79 -1.86
CA VAL A 95 -5.91 6.62 -0.94
C VAL A 95 -6.51 5.21 -1.11
N THR A 96 -6.10 4.31 -0.22
CA THR A 96 -6.51 2.90 -0.21
C THR A 96 -6.61 2.39 1.24
N LEU A 97 -6.87 1.10 1.43
CA LEU A 97 -6.84 0.44 2.73
C LEU A 97 -5.42 0.37 3.27
N SER A 98 -5.23 0.56 4.56
CA SER A 98 -3.93 0.43 5.23
C SER A 98 -3.37 -1.00 5.16
N ARG A 99 -4.24 -2.00 4.97
CA ARG A 99 -3.88 -3.42 4.83
C ARG A 99 -2.89 -3.68 3.69
N VAL A 100 -2.93 -2.89 2.60
CA VAL A 100 -2.01 -3.06 1.46
C VAL A 100 -0.54 -2.96 1.85
N ARG A 101 -0.23 -2.34 3.01
CA ARG A 101 1.13 -2.28 3.58
C ARG A 101 1.71 -3.65 3.91
N ARG A 102 0.88 -4.68 4.04
CA ARG A 102 1.30 -6.08 4.29
C ARG A 102 1.61 -6.85 3.00
N GLU A 103 1.15 -6.33 1.87
CA GLU A 103 1.24 -7.00 0.56
C GLU A 103 2.24 -6.33 -0.38
N ARG A 104 2.43 -5.00 -0.25
CA ARG A 104 3.35 -4.23 -1.09
C ARG A 104 4.80 -4.41 -0.66
N MET A 105 5.66 -4.69 -1.64
CA MET A 105 7.12 -4.69 -1.46
C MET A 105 7.72 -3.35 -1.88
N GLY A 106 8.90 -3.04 -1.34
CA GLY A 106 9.73 -1.87 -1.66
C GLY A 106 11.05 -2.30 -2.29
#